data_AF-A0AA41NI89-F1
#
_entry.id   AF-A0AA41NI89-F1
#
_cell.length_a   1.000
_cell.length_b   1.000
_cell.length_c   1.000
_cell.angle_alpha   90.00
_cell.angle_beta   90.00
_cell.angle_gamma   90.00
#
_symmetry.space_group_name_H-M   'P 1'
#
loop_
_entity.id
_entity.type
_entity.pdbx_description
1 polymer ?
#
loop_
_entity_poly.entity_id
_entity_poly.type
_entity_poly.pdbx_seq_one_letter_code
_entity_poly.pdbx_strand_id
1 'polypeptide(L)'
;MLLDGITEWQRDLQMKTQKLEIRLSNKTEEDLKKARKKSTQAGDDLMCCVDLYNQTQSKWFEEMVTTTLELEQLEVERVEMIWQYLCQYTQLQQEMNTFNQSTVEPVDQHLQKVDLAKDRELWVREHKTGNIRPVDMET
;
A
#
# COMPACT_ATOMS: atom_id res chain seq x y z
N MET A 1 -0.18 36.35 -17.64
CA MET A 1 -0.90 37.38 -16.86
C MET A 1 0.02 38.36 -16.14
N LEU A 2 0.89 37.96 -15.19
CA LEU A 2 1.77 38.93 -14.48
C LEU A 2 2.93 39.48 -15.35
N LEU A 3 3.55 38.62 -16.17
CA LEU A 3 4.54 39.04 -17.17
C LEU A 3 3.97 40.01 -18.21
N ASP A 4 2.71 39.82 -18.60
CA ASP A 4 2.01 40.70 -19.55
C ASP A 4 1.81 42.10 -18.95
N GLY A 5 1.50 42.18 -17.65
CA GLY A 5 1.37 43.46 -16.94
C GLY A 5 2.69 44.23 -16.82
N ILE A 6 3.80 43.56 -16.52
CA ILE A 6 5.12 44.23 -16.47
C ILE A 6 5.54 44.72 -17.85
N THR A 7 5.37 43.89 -18.87
CA THR A 7 5.74 44.27 -20.24
C THR A 7 4.88 45.42 -20.75
N GLU A 8 3.62 45.52 -20.33
CA GLU A 8 2.76 46.69 -20.60
C GLU A 8 3.28 47.96 -19.92
N TRP A 9 3.62 47.92 -18.63
CA TRP A 9 4.12 49.09 -17.90
C TRP A 9 5.52 49.53 -18.33
N GLN A 10 6.40 48.59 -18.69
CA GLN A 10 7.70 48.88 -19.28
C GLN A 10 7.56 49.57 -20.64
N ARG A 11 6.61 49.13 -21.47
CA ARG A 11 6.32 49.74 -22.77
C ARG A 11 5.73 51.15 -22.60
N ASP A 12 4.80 51.37 -21.66
CA ASP A 12 4.26 52.70 -21.34
C ASP A 12 5.37 53.67 -20.86
N LEU A 13 6.27 53.19 -19.99
CA LEU A 13 7.43 53.95 -19.54
C LEU A 13 8.37 54.31 -20.69
N GLN A 14 8.64 53.38 -21.60
CA GLN A 14 9.48 53.62 -22.78
C GLN A 14 8.87 54.66 -23.72
N MET A 15 7.56 54.55 -24.03
CA MET A 15 6.86 55.52 -24.87
C MET A 15 6.84 56.92 -24.26
N LYS A 16 6.66 57.03 -22.95
CA LYS A 16 6.67 58.33 -22.25
C LYS A 16 8.05 58.96 -22.15
N THR A 17 9.10 58.15 -22.07
CA THR A 17 10.49 58.61 -22.16
C THR A 17 10.75 59.25 -23.53
N GLN A 18 10.39 58.55 -24.61
CA GLN A 18 10.53 59.09 -25.98
C GLN A 18 9.71 60.38 -26.19
N LYS A 19 8.50 60.44 -25.63
CA LYS A 19 7.66 61.64 -25.73
C LYS A 19 8.26 62.86 -25.04
N LEU A 20 8.95 62.67 -23.90
CA LEU A 20 9.64 63.75 -23.19
C LEU A 20 10.84 64.28 -23.99
N GLU A 21 11.58 63.40 -24.68
CA GLU A 21 12.69 63.78 -25.58
C GLU A 21 12.22 64.62 -26.76
N ILE A 22 11.04 64.32 -27.32
CA ILE A 22 10.45 65.06 -28.44
C ILE A 22 9.87 66.42 -27.98
N ARG A 23 9.27 66.47 -26.78
CA ARG A 23 8.63 67.70 -26.27
C ARG A 23 8.74 67.80 -24.76
N LEU A 24 9.57 68.74 -24.30
CA LEU A 24 9.72 69.04 -22.87
C LEU A 24 8.55 69.93 -22.38
N SER A 25 7.78 69.41 -21.42
CA SER A 25 6.70 70.12 -20.73
C SER A 25 6.51 69.55 -19.32
N ASN A 26 6.03 70.37 -18.39
CA ASN A 26 5.67 69.91 -17.04
C ASN A 26 4.72 68.69 -17.09
N LYS A 27 3.78 68.68 -18.04
CA LYS A 27 2.83 67.57 -18.18
C LYS A 27 3.50 66.26 -18.60
N THR A 28 4.45 66.31 -19.54
CA THR A 28 5.19 65.11 -19.99
C THR A 28 6.14 64.60 -18.90
N GLU A 29 6.69 65.50 -18.07
CA GLU A 29 7.53 65.12 -16.93
C GLU A 29 6.72 64.42 -15.82
N GLU A 30 5.54 64.94 -15.48
CA GLU A 30 4.62 64.31 -14.53
C GLU A 30 4.13 62.94 -15.01
N ASP A 31 3.76 62.82 -16.28
CA ASP A 31 3.32 61.55 -16.87
C ASP A 31 4.43 60.50 -16.85
N LEU A 32 5.69 60.91 -17.09
CA LEU A 32 6.86 60.05 -16.97
C LEU A 32 7.10 59.60 -15.52
N LYS A 33 7.02 60.52 -14.54
CA LYS A 33 7.12 60.18 -13.12
C LYS A 33 6.07 59.15 -12.70
N LYS A 34 4.83 59.31 -13.17
CA LYS A 34 3.72 58.37 -12.90
C LYS A 34 3.98 57.01 -13.54
N ALA A 35 4.44 56.96 -14.79
CA ALA A 35 4.76 55.72 -15.47
C ALA A 35 5.92 54.96 -14.80
N ARG A 36 6.95 55.70 -14.35
CA ARG A 36 8.07 55.12 -13.61
C ARG A 36 7.60 54.49 -12.30
N LYS A 37 6.79 55.20 -11.51
CA LYS A 37 6.21 54.65 -10.26
C LYS A 37 5.41 53.37 -10.50
N LYS A 38 4.59 53.34 -11.56
CA LYS A 38 3.81 52.14 -11.92
C LYS A 38 4.68 50.97 -12.35
N SER A 39 5.71 51.23 -13.16
CA SER A 39 6.65 50.19 -13.60
C SER A 39 7.47 49.62 -12.44
N THR A 40 7.90 50.46 -11.49
CA THR A 40 8.59 49.99 -10.28
C THR A 40 7.65 49.14 -9.42
N GLN A 41 6.44 49.63 -9.15
CA GLN A 41 5.45 48.89 -8.36
C GLN A 41 5.12 47.53 -8.99
N ALA A 42 4.93 47.46 -10.31
CA ALA A 42 4.67 46.19 -10.99
C ALA A 42 5.84 45.20 -10.87
N GLY A 43 7.08 45.71 -10.82
CA GLY A 43 8.27 44.91 -10.55
C GLY A 43 8.30 44.37 -9.11
N ASP A 44 8.01 45.23 -8.13
CA ASP A 44 7.93 44.87 -6.72
C ASP A 44 6.82 43.83 -6.47
N ASP A 45 5.65 44.01 -7.10
CA ASP A 45 4.53 43.08 -7.02
C ASP A 45 4.88 41.71 -7.61
N LEU A 46 5.56 41.66 -8.78
CA LEU A 46 6.01 40.39 -9.35
C LEU A 46 7.03 39.71 -8.44
N MET A 47 7.99 40.46 -7.90
CA MET A 47 9.00 39.91 -7.00
C MET A 47 8.32 39.25 -5.79
N CYS A 48 7.38 39.96 -5.16
CA CYS A 48 6.58 39.42 -4.06
C CYS A 48 5.79 38.16 -4.46
N CYS A 49 5.13 38.15 -5.63
CA CYS A 49 4.40 36.99 -6.12
C CYS A 49 5.31 35.77 -6.36
N VAL A 50 6.49 35.99 -6.95
CA VAL A 50 7.47 34.92 -7.21
C VAL A 50 8.02 34.37 -5.90
N ASP A 51 8.33 35.23 -4.93
CA ASP A 51 8.81 34.80 -3.62
C ASP A 51 7.75 33.95 -2.90
N LEU A 52 6.49 34.39 -2.88
CA LEU A 52 5.38 33.64 -2.29
C LEU A 52 5.14 32.31 -3.00
N TYR A 53 5.21 32.27 -4.33
CA TYR A 53 5.12 31.03 -5.10
C TYR A 53 6.23 30.06 -4.70
N ASN A 54 7.47 30.50 -4.69
CA ASN A 54 8.63 29.67 -4.35
C ASN A 54 8.57 29.18 -2.90
N GLN A 55 8.15 30.02 -1.95
CA GLN A 55 7.96 29.63 -0.56
C GLN A 55 6.88 28.56 -0.41
N THR A 56 5.73 28.76 -1.07
CA THR A 56 4.62 27.79 -1.02
C THR A 56 5.02 26.48 -1.69
N GLN A 57 5.72 26.54 -2.82
CA GLN A 57 6.25 25.36 -3.51
C GLN A 57 7.26 24.60 -2.65
N SER A 58 8.16 25.31 -1.96
CA SER A 58 9.17 24.68 -1.09
C SER A 58 8.52 23.97 0.09
N LYS A 59 7.52 24.59 0.71
CA LYS A 59 6.75 23.96 1.78
C LYS A 59 6.02 22.71 1.29
N TRP A 60 5.33 22.81 0.15
CA TRP A 60 4.66 21.66 -0.45
C TRP A 60 5.64 20.53 -0.78
N PHE A 61 6.85 20.88 -1.26
CA PHE A 61 7.89 19.91 -1.54
C PHE A 61 8.34 19.16 -0.28
N GLU A 62 8.61 19.86 0.82
CA GLU A 62 8.98 19.24 2.10
C GLU A 62 7.88 18.32 2.65
N GLU A 63 6.62 18.76 2.60
CA GLU A 63 5.46 17.94 2.99
C GLU A 63 5.34 16.71 2.09
N MET A 64 5.47 16.86 0.77
CA MET A 64 5.42 15.75 -0.18
C MET A 64 6.52 14.72 0.06
N VAL A 65 7.76 15.17 0.30
CA VAL A 65 8.88 14.28 0.64
C VAL A 65 8.60 13.53 1.94
N THR A 66 8.11 14.21 2.95
CA THR A 66 7.81 13.59 4.25
C THR A 66 6.69 12.54 4.11
N THR A 67 5.56 12.90 3.49
CA THR A 67 4.43 11.99 3.31
C THR A 67 4.79 10.80 2.41
N THR A 68 5.63 10.99 1.40
CA THR A 68 6.07 9.86 0.54
C THR A 68 6.98 8.89 1.28
N LEU A 69 7.87 9.37 2.16
CA LEU A 69 8.66 8.51 3.04
C LEU A 69 7.80 7.77 4.07
N GLU A 70 6.78 8.43 4.62
CA GLU A 70 5.82 7.76 5.51
C GLU A 70 5.05 6.65 4.78
N LEU A 71 4.65 6.87 3.54
CA LEU A 71 4.01 5.85 2.71
C LEU A 71 4.95 4.69 2.37
N GLU A 72 6.23 4.97 2.12
CA GLU A 72 7.25 3.94 1.91
C GLU A 72 7.38 3.05 3.16
N GLN A 73 7.47 3.66 4.34
CA GLN A 73 7.54 2.94 5.61
C GLN A 73 6.29 2.07 5.85
N LEU A 74 5.09 2.62 5.59
CA LEU A 74 3.85 1.86 5.71
C LEU A 74 3.78 0.67 4.75
N GLU A 75 4.33 0.80 3.55
CA GLU A 75 4.36 -0.31 2.58
C GLU A 75 5.33 -1.42 3.03
N VAL A 76 6.48 -1.06 3.60
CA VAL A 76 7.40 -2.01 4.23
C VAL A 76 6.71 -2.77 5.35
N GLU A 77 6.07 -2.07 6.28
CA GLU A 77 5.36 -2.68 7.41
C GLU A 77 4.22 -3.59 6.94
N ARG A 78 3.46 -3.18 5.92
CA ARG A 78 2.38 -3.97 5.33
C ARG A 78 2.91 -5.28 4.74
N VAL A 79 4.01 -5.23 4.00
CA VAL A 79 4.63 -6.42 3.39
C VAL A 79 5.17 -7.35 4.47
N GLU A 80 5.84 -6.82 5.49
CA GLU A 80 6.34 -7.61 6.63
C GLU A 80 5.21 -8.31 7.38
N MET A 81 4.11 -7.60 7.65
CA MET A 81 2.93 -8.17 8.31
C MET A 81 2.32 -9.31 7.47
N ILE A 82 2.15 -9.12 6.16
CA ILE A 82 1.64 -10.17 5.27
C ILE A 82 2.57 -11.38 5.30
N TRP A 83 3.87 -11.16 5.22
CA TRP A 83 4.85 -12.23 5.28
C TRP A 83 4.75 -13.02 6.60
N GLN A 84 4.64 -12.34 7.73
CA GLN A 84 4.45 -12.98 9.04
C GLN A 84 3.19 -13.86 9.05
N TYR A 85 2.07 -13.37 8.52
CA TYR A 85 0.84 -14.16 8.44
C TYR A 85 0.95 -15.37 7.50
N LEU A 86 1.69 -15.24 6.39
CA LEU A 86 1.96 -16.38 5.52
C LEU A 86 2.84 -17.43 6.21
N CYS A 87 3.85 -17.02 6.97
CA CYS A 87 4.64 -17.93 7.79
C CYS A 87 3.75 -18.67 8.81
N GLN A 88 2.89 -17.95 9.53
CA GLN A 88 1.93 -18.55 10.46
C GLN A 88 0.99 -19.54 9.75
N TYR A 89 0.46 -19.18 8.58
CA TYR A 89 -0.37 -20.07 7.78
C TYR A 89 0.36 -21.37 7.44
N THR A 90 1.60 -21.29 6.97
CA THR A 90 2.39 -22.48 6.64
C THR A 90 2.69 -23.35 7.87
N GLN A 91 2.94 -22.73 9.02
CA GLN A 91 3.14 -23.45 10.28
C GLN A 91 1.87 -24.20 10.69
N LEU A 92 0.72 -23.52 10.72
CA LEU A 92 -0.56 -24.14 11.07
C LEU A 92 -0.92 -25.28 10.12
N GLN A 93 -0.62 -25.14 8.83
CA GLN A 93 -0.81 -26.21 7.85
C GLN A 93 0.05 -27.44 8.18
N GLN A 94 1.32 -27.25 8.55
CA GLN A 94 2.22 -28.33 8.94
C GLN A 94 1.77 -29.02 10.24
N GLU A 95 1.35 -28.24 11.24
CA GLU A 95 0.82 -28.75 12.51
C GLU A 95 -0.47 -29.57 12.28
N MET A 96 -1.40 -29.04 11.50
CA MET A 96 -2.64 -29.73 11.14
C MET A 96 -2.38 -31.04 10.40
N ASN A 97 -1.44 -31.04 9.44
CA ASN A 97 -1.08 -32.26 8.71
C ASN A 97 -0.49 -33.32 9.65
N THR A 98 0.40 -32.92 10.56
CA THR A 98 0.99 -33.82 11.57
C THR A 98 -0.08 -34.39 12.49
N PHE A 99 -1.00 -33.53 12.97
CA PHE A 99 -2.12 -33.96 13.79
C PHE A 99 -3.01 -34.97 13.05
N ASN A 100 -3.43 -34.65 11.82
CA ASN A 100 -4.26 -35.54 11.00
C ASN A 100 -3.58 -36.90 10.78
N GLN A 101 -2.27 -36.91 10.53
CA GLN A 101 -1.51 -38.15 10.39
C GLN A 101 -1.49 -38.98 11.69
N SER A 102 -1.46 -38.35 12.86
CA SER A 102 -1.51 -39.06 14.15
C SER A 102 -2.86 -39.75 14.40
N THR A 103 -3.96 -39.28 13.78
CA THR A 103 -5.31 -39.82 14.04
C THR A 103 -5.50 -41.27 13.61
N VAL A 104 -4.64 -41.81 12.72
CA VAL A 104 -4.72 -43.22 12.28
C VAL A 104 -3.92 -44.18 13.16
N GLU A 105 -3.03 -43.70 14.04
CA GLU A 105 -2.25 -44.56 14.92
C GLU A 105 -3.12 -45.48 15.80
N PRO A 106 -4.21 -45.00 16.44
CA PRO A 106 -5.07 -45.89 17.21
C PRO A 106 -5.72 -46.98 16.36
N VAL A 107 -6.06 -46.68 15.10
CA VAL A 107 -6.62 -47.68 14.17
C VAL A 107 -5.57 -48.74 13.87
N ASP A 108 -4.33 -48.35 13.58
CA ASP A 108 -3.23 -49.28 13.35
C ASP A 108 -2.98 -50.18 14.58
N GLN A 109 -3.01 -49.61 15.78
CA GLN A 109 -2.90 -50.38 17.03
C GLN A 109 -4.01 -51.42 17.21
N HIS A 110 -5.22 -51.17 16.70
CA HIS A 110 -6.30 -52.16 16.72
C HIS A 110 -6.10 -53.21 15.62
N LEU A 111 -5.68 -52.81 14.42
CA LEU A 111 -5.36 -53.72 13.33
C LEU A 111 -4.29 -54.73 13.71
N GLN A 112 -3.25 -54.29 14.44
CA GLN A 112 -2.20 -55.18 14.95
C GLN A 112 -2.69 -56.22 15.97
N LYS A 113 -3.86 -56.00 16.59
CA LYS A 113 -4.46 -56.92 17.58
C LYS A 113 -5.47 -57.89 16.96
N VAL A 114 -5.74 -57.81 15.67
CA VAL A 114 -6.69 -58.69 14.98
C VAL A 114 -6.17 -60.13 15.00
N ASP A 115 -6.97 -61.05 15.54
CA ASP A 115 -6.68 -62.48 15.60
C ASP A 115 -7.86 -63.28 15.03
N LEU A 116 -7.66 -63.76 13.79
CA LEU A 116 -8.67 -64.50 13.05
C LEU A 116 -9.10 -65.80 13.74
N ALA A 117 -8.21 -66.45 14.49
CA ALA A 117 -8.53 -67.70 15.18
C ALA A 117 -9.43 -67.41 16.38
N LYS A 118 -9.13 -66.36 17.14
CA LYS A 118 -9.93 -65.92 18.28
C LYS A 118 -11.30 -65.42 17.85
N ASP A 119 -11.38 -64.64 16.77
CA ASP A 119 -12.65 -64.16 16.22
C ASP A 119 -13.52 -65.32 15.73
N ARG A 120 -12.92 -66.30 15.03
CA ARG A 120 -13.61 -67.53 14.62
C ARG A 120 -14.11 -68.32 15.83
N GLU A 121 -13.29 -68.44 16.87
CA GLU A 121 -13.67 -69.14 18.10
C GLU A 121 -14.87 -68.47 18.77
N LEU A 122 -14.85 -67.14 18.91
CA LEU A 122 -15.96 -66.34 19.42
C LEU A 122 -17.25 -66.58 18.62
N TRP A 123 -17.16 -66.50 17.29
CA TRP A 123 -18.34 -66.71 16.44
C TRP A 123 -18.92 -68.12 16.55
N VAL A 124 -18.06 -69.16 16.47
CA VAL A 124 -18.49 -70.56 16.58
C VAL A 124 -19.06 -70.85 17.96
N ARG A 125 -18.52 -70.23 19.02
CA ARG A 125 -19.05 -70.38 20.38
C ARG A 125 -20.50 -69.93 20.48
N GLU A 126 -20.85 -68.82 19.83
CA GLU A 126 -22.21 -68.27 19.83
C GLU A 126 -23.16 -69.01 18.87
N HIS A 127 -22.65 -69.54 17.75
CA HIS A 127 -23.48 -70.03 16.64
C HIS A 127 -23.37 -71.53 16.35
N LYS A 128 -22.65 -72.33 17.15
CA LYS A 128 -22.52 -73.79 16.89
C LYS A 128 -23.87 -74.51 17.00
N THR A 129 -24.12 -75.45 16.09
CA THR A 129 -25.32 -76.30 16.07
C THR A 129 -25.12 -77.65 16.77
N GLY A 130 -23.89 -77.95 17.19
CA GLY A 130 -23.52 -79.20 17.84
C GLY A 130 -22.02 -79.42 17.80
N ASN A 131 -21.52 -80.29 18.67
CA ASN A 131 -20.10 -80.67 18.74
C ASN A 131 -19.90 -82.19 18.60
N ILE A 132 -20.99 -82.95 18.49
CA ILE A 132 -20.97 -84.41 18.33
C ILE A 132 -20.88 -84.73 16.85
N ARG A 133 -19.91 -85.55 16.46
CA ARG A 133 -19.81 -86.06 15.08
C ARG A 133 -20.74 -87.26 14.93
N PRO A 134 -21.36 -87.46 13.75
CA PRO A 134 -22.15 -88.67 13.47
C PRO A 134 -21.33 -89.95 13.66
N VAL A 135 -22.01 -91.04 14.02
CA VAL A 135 -21.44 -92.40 14.11
C VAL A 135 -22.23 -93.35 13.21
N ASP A 136 -21.55 -94.37 12.71
CA ASP A 136 -22.16 -95.42 11.90
C ASP A 136 -23.10 -96.30 12.77
N MET A 137 -24.15 -96.84 12.17
CA MET A 137 -25.05 -97.78 12.87
C MET A 137 -24.49 -99.20 12.82
N GLU A 138 -24.63 -99.95 13.91
CA GLU A 138 -24.26 -101.37 13.95
C GLU A 138 -25.14 -102.16 12.96
N THR A 139 -24.50 -102.80 11.98
CA THR A 139 -25.12 -103.69 10.97
C THR A 139 -25.32 -105.10 11.50
#